data_AF-A0A7C1PSD4-F1
#
_entry.id   AF-A0A7C1PSD4-F1
#
_cell.length_a   1.000
_cell.length_b   1.000
_cell.length_c   1.000
_cell.angle_alpha   90.00
_cell.angle_beta   90.00
_cell.angle_gamma   90.00
#
_symmetry.space_group_name_H-M   'P 1'
#
loop_
_entity.id
_entity.type
_entity.pdbx_description
1 polymer ?
#
loop_
_entity_poly.entity_id
_entity_poly.type
_entity_poly.pdbx_seq_one_letter_code
_entity_poly.pdbx_strand_id
1 'polypeptide(L)'
;YPGQIRLYSPVPLHELDDVIDKKQSKIRWFSLAGALFGFTLGWVLTLYTSFEWNLITGGKPVASIPPYIIVAFEFTILFGALFTFIGLFVTSKLPRVSLFSEYDERFSVDKFGIFVECSDEESPDIKNLMESLGAEEVHSV
;
A
#
# COMPACT_ATOMS: atom_id res chain seq x y z
N TYR A 1 -2.61 -12.29 5.75
CA TYR A 1 -1.52 -12.99 5.04
C TYR A 1 -1.55 -14.44 5.48
N PRO A 2 -1.28 -15.43 4.61
CA PRO A 2 -1.46 -16.83 4.95
C PRO A 2 -0.25 -17.29 5.77
N GLY A 3 -0.27 -16.95 7.04
CA GLY A 3 0.49 -17.59 8.09
C GLY A 3 -0.54 -17.97 9.14
N GLN A 4 -0.36 -19.12 9.79
CA GLN A 4 -1.20 -19.58 10.89
C GLN A 4 -1.29 -18.57 12.04
N ILE A 5 -0.54 -17.45 12.01
CA ILE A 5 -0.50 -16.42 13.04
C ILE A 5 -0.71 -15.04 12.41
N ARG A 6 -1.64 -14.25 12.96
CA ARG A 6 -1.86 -12.84 12.64
C ARG A 6 -1.63 -11.99 13.88
N LEU A 7 -1.02 -10.83 13.67
CA LEU A 7 -0.69 -9.89 14.73
C LEU A 7 -1.43 -8.58 14.49
N TYR A 8 -2.06 -8.08 15.55
CA TYR A 8 -2.73 -6.80 15.61
C TYR A 8 -2.01 -5.91 16.60
N SER A 9 -1.73 -4.68 16.19
CA SER A 9 -1.01 -3.71 17.01
C SER A 9 -1.58 -2.31 16.79
N PRO A 10 -1.77 -1.52 17.86
CA PRO A 10 -2.26 -0.15 17.76
C PRO A 10 -1.19 0.80 17.21
N VAL A 11 0.08 0.37 17.22
CA VAL A 11 1.23 1.19 16.81
C VAL A 11 2.17 0.43 15.86
N PRO A 12 2.86 1.12 14.95
CA PRO A 12 3.84 0.47 14.08
C PRO A 12 5.09 0.08 14.89
N LEU A 13 5.24 -1.21 15.18
CA LEU A 13 6.43 -1.78 15.82
C LEU A 13 7.38 -2.33 14.76
N HIS A 14 8.54 -1.71 14.61
CA HIS A 14 9.59 -2.20 13.69
C HIS A 14 10.13 -3.57 14.12
N GLU A 15 10.20 -3.84 15.41
CA GLU A 15 10.68 -5.12 15.96
C GLU A 15 9.82 -6.32 15.49
N LEU A 16 8.54 -6.09 15.18
CA LEU A 16 7.67 -7.12 14.63
C LEU A 16 8.00 -7.46 13.17
N ASP A 17 8.55 -6.52 12.40
CA ASP A 17 8.90 -6.77 11.00
C ASP A 17 10.14 -7.69 10.87
N ASP A 18 10.97 -7.82 11.91
CA ASP A 18 12.11 -8.77 11.94
C ASP A 18 11.65 -10.19 12.34
N VAL A 19 10.63 -10.29 13.19
CA VAL A 19 10.09 -11.58 13.68
C VAL A 19 9.11 -12.19 12.67
N ILE A 20 8.36 -11.34 11.97
CA ILE A 20 7.44 -11.76 10.91
C ILE A 20 8.17 -11.61 9.58
N ASP A 21 8.48 -12.71 8.89
CA ASP A 21 9.05 -12.65 7.54
C ASP A 21 8.05 -12.04 6.54
N LYS A 22 8.02 -10.71 6.50
CA LYS A 22 7.01 -9.94 5.79
C LYS A 22 7.47 -9.74 4.37
N LYS A 23 6.78 -10.40 3.45
CA LYS A 23 7.02 -10.22 2.01
C LYS A 23 6.86 -8.74 1.62
N GLN A 24 7.84 -8.21 0.89
CA GLN A 24 7.82 -6.84 0.40
C GLN A 24 6.52 -6.52 -0.36
N SER A 25 5.98 -5.32 -0.11
CA SER A 25 4.72 -4.89 -0.72
C SER A 25 4.87 -4.63 -2.22
N LYS A 26 3.91 -5.12 -3.01
CA LYS A 26 3.86 -4.95 -4.47
C LYS A 26 3.50 -3.52 -4.90
N ILE A 27 3.14 -2.64 -3.96
CA ILE A 27 2.72 -1.25 -4.23
C ILE A 27 3.79 -0.46 -5.01
N ARG A 28 5.08 -0.76 -4.80
CA ARG A 28 6.19 -0.10 -5.51
C ARG A 28 6.09 -0.26 -7.03
N TRP A 29 5.62 -1.40 -7.52
CA TRP A 29 5.44 -1.65 -8.96
C TRP A 29 4.31 -0.83 -9.56
N PHE A 30 3.23 -0.60 -8.81
CA PHE A 30 2.14 0.28 -9.24
C PHE A 30 2.62 1.72 -9.37
N SER A 31 3.39 2.20 -8.39
CA SER A 31 4.00 3.54 -8.43
C SER A 31 4.89 3.73 -9.65
N LEU A 32 5.77 2.75 -9.93
CA LEU A 32 6.66 2.78 -11.10
C LEU A 32 5.88 2.79 -12.42
N ALA A 33 4.85 1.94 -12.54
CA ALA A 33 4.02 1.89 -13.74
C ALA A 33 3.26 3.20 -13.97
N GLY A 34 2.70 3.80 -12.91
CA GLY A 34 2.01 5.09 -13.00
C GLY A 34 2.95 6.23 -13.37
N ALA A 35 4.15 6.27 -12.78
CA ALA A 35 5.15 7.28 -13.11
C ALA A 35 5.59 7.19 -14.58
N LEU A 36 5.86 5.99 -15.08
CA LEU A 36 6.25 5.78 -16.49
C LEU A 36 5.11 6.16 -17.45
N PHE A 37 3.87 5.82 -17.10
CA PHE A 37 2.69 6.22 -17.86
C PHE A 37 2.47 7.74 -17.85
N GLY A 38 2.63 8.39 -16.70
CA GLY A 38 2.55 9.85 -16.59
C GLY A 38 3.62 10.55 -17.40
N PHE A 39 4.87 10.08 -17.30
CA PHE A 39 5.98 10.61 -18.08
C PHE A 39 5.70 10.56 -19.58
N THR A 40 5.29 9.39 -20.11
CA THR A 40 5.00 9.25 -21.55
C THR A 40 3.81 10.12 -21.96
N LEU A 41 2.74 10.17 -21.16
CA LEU A 41 1.56 10.97 -21.46
C LEU A 41 1.87 12.48 -21.45
N GLY A 42 2.67 12.97 -20.51
CA GLY A 42 3.07 14.38 -20.45
C GLY A 42 3.89 14.83 -21.66
N TRP A 43 4.81 13.98 -22.13
CA TRP A 43 5.55 14.22 -23.37
C TRP A 43 4.66 14.16 -24.61
N VAL A 44 3.78 13.16 -24.71
CA VAL A 44 2.85 13.03 -25.84
C VAL A 44 1.93 14.25 -25.89
N LEU A 45 1.36 14.68 -24.76
CA LEU A 45 0.46 15.84 -24.70
C LEU A 45 1.15 17.13 -25.16
N THR A 46 2.35 17.41 -24.64
CA THR A 46 3.09 18.63 -24.98
C THR A 46 3.57 18.64 -26.43
N LEU A 47 4.08 17.52 -26.94
CA LEU A 47 4.47 17.39 -28.33
C LEU A 47 3.27 17.49 -29.26
N TYR A 48 2.19 16.77 -28.97
CA TYR A 48 0.98 16.76 -29.80
C TYR A 48 0.37 18.16 -29.91
N THR A 49 0.18 18.85 -28.79
CA THR A 49 -0.39 20.21 -28.79
C THR A 49 0.51 21.22 -29.49
N SER A 50 1.84 21.10 -29.32
CA SER A 50 2.83 21.93 -30.01
C SER A 50 2.78 21.74 -31.53
N PHE A 51 2.74 20.50 -32.01
CA PHE A 51 2.68 20.20 -33.44
C PHE A 51 1.33 20.53 -34.08
N GLU A 52 0.23 20.43 -33.34
CA GLU A 52 -1.11 20.72 -33.88
C GLU A 52 -1.29 22.23 -34.10
N TRP A 53 -0.98 23.05 -33.08
CA TRP A 53 -1.23 24.49 -33.14
C TRP A 53 -0.09 25.34 -33.71
N ASN A 54 1.14 24.82 -33.75
CA ASN A 54 2.33 25.52 -34.28
C ASN A 54 2.49 26.98 -33.79
N LEU A 55 2.17 27.24 -32.53
CA LEU A 55 2.21 28.59 -31.95
C LEU A 55 3.65 29.00 -31.63
N ILE A 56 4.10 30.09 -32.23
CA ILE A 56 5.37 30.75 -31.89
C ILE A 56 5.08 31.78 -30.81
N THR A 57 5.38 31.45 -29.55
CA THR A 57 5.15 32.33 -28.40
C THR A 57 6.47 32.89 -27.89
N GLY A 58 6.60 34.23 -27.85
CA GLY A 58 7.81 34.90 -27.36
C GLY A 58 9.07 34.63 -28.19
N GLY A 59 8.92 34.37 -29.50
CA GLY A 59 10.02 34.12 -30.44
C GLY A 59 10.69 32.74 -30.30
N LYS A 60 10.14 31.86 -29.46
CA LYS A 60 10.68 30.52 -29.24
C LYS A 60 10.22 29.54 -30.33
N PRO A 61 11.04 28.53 -30.68
CA PRO A 61 10.61 27.51 -31.63
C PRO A 61 9.38 26.77 -31.10
N VAL A 62 8.52 26.34 -32.03
CA VAL A 62 7.28 25.60 -31.77
C VAL A 62 7.53 24.44 -30.80
N ALA A 63 8.61 23.68 -31.02
CA ALA A 63 9.07 22.62 -30.13
C ALA A 63 10.13 23.14 -29.14
N SER A 64 9.69 23.77 -28.06
CA SER A 64 10.58 24.21 -26.97
C SER A 64 10.65 23.16 -25.87
N ILE A 65 11.78 22.47 -25.75
CA ILE A 65 11.97 21.38 -24.78
C ILE A 65 11.90 21.85 -23.30
N PRO A 66 12.47 22.99 -22.87
CA PRO A 66 12.52 23.32 -21.44
C PRO A 66 11.15 23.41 -20.75
N PRO A 67 10.11 24.02 -21.36
CA PRO A 67 8.74 23.97 -20.83
C PRO A 67 8.15 22.56 -20.71
N TYR A 68 8.48 21.65 -21.62
CA TYR A 68 7.88 20.31 -21.66
C TYR A 68 8.32 19.44 -20.49
N ILE A 69 9.55 19.66 -20.01
CA ILE A 69 10.09 18.97 -18.84
C ILE A 69 9.23 19.24 -17.60
N ILE A 70 8.77 20.48 -17.42
CA ILE A 70 7.93 20.87 -16.27
C ILE A 70 6.61 20.10 -16.32
N VAL A 71 5.94 20.09 -17.48
CA VAL A 71 4.66 19.38 -17.64
C VAL A 71 4.84 17.87 -17.49
N ALA A 72 5.88 17.29 -18.10
CA ALA A 72 6.17 15.86 -17.98
C ALA A 72 6.49 15.45 -16.54
N PHE A 73 7.19 16.30 -15.78
CA PHE A 73 7.45 16.09 -14.36
C PHE A 73 6.17 16.05 -13.53
N GLU A 74 5.29 17.04 -13.70
CA GLU A 74 4.00 17.08 -13.00
C GLU A 74 3.14 15.85 -13.31
N PHE A 75 3.06 15.46 -14.58
CA PHE A 75 2.34 14.24 -14.98
C PHE A 75 2.96 12.98 -14.36
N THR A 76 4.29 12.89 -14.29
CA THR A 76 4.99 11.75 -13.67
C THR A 76 4.58 11.61 -12.20
N ILE A 77 4.59 12.70 -11.43
CA ILE A 77 4.21 12.68 -10.01
C ILE A 77 2.71 12.41 -9.85
N LEU A 78 1.87 13.08 -10.65
CA LEU A 78 0.41 12.91 -10.60
C LEU A 78 -0.01 11.46 -10.81
N PHE A 79 0.44 10.84 -11.91
CA PHE A 79 0.08 9.46 -12.23
C PHE A 79 0.80 8.45 -11.34
N GLY A 80 2.04 8.73 -10.92
CA GLY A 80 2.74 7.94 -9.91
C GLY A 80 1.97 7.87 -8.59
N ALA A 81 1.50 9.01 -8.07
CA ALA A 81 0.70 9.08 -6.86
C ALA A 81 -0.68 8.40 -7.04
N LEU A 82 -1.36 8.65 -8.17
CA LEU A 82 -2.67 8.07 -8.45
C LEU A 82 -2.62 6.53 -8.54
N PHE A 83 -1.63 5.98 -9.25
CA PHE A 83 -1.46 4.53 -9.35
C PHE A 83 -1.01 3.93 -8.02
N THR A 84 -0.19 4.64 -7.24
CA THR A 84 0.18 4.20 -5.88
C THR A 84 -1.07 4.10 -5.00
N PHE A 85 -1.94 5.11 -5.08
CA PHE A 85 -3.21 5.12 -4.36
C PHE A 85 -4.10 3.95 -4.79
N ILE A 86 -4.29 3.73 -6.10
CA ILE A 86 -5.04 2.56 -6.62
C ILE A 86 -4.38 1.24 -6.17
N GLY A 87 -3.05 1.15 -6.23
CA GLY A 87 -2.28 -0.01 -5.80
C GLY A 87 -2.44 -0.33 -4.31
N LEU A 88 -2.66 0.69 -3.47
CA LEU A 88 -3.02 0.53 -2.07
C LEU A 88 -4.38 -0.16 -1.92
N PHE A 89 -5.42 0.27 -2.66
CA PHE A 89 -6.73 -0.40 -2.60
C PHE A 89 -6.65 -1.86 -3.04
N VAL A 90 -5.95 -2.12 -4.15
CA VAL A 90 -5.81 -3.47 -4.71
C VAL A 90 -5.00 -4.38 -3.78
N THR A 91 -3.89 -3.90 -3.22
CA THR A 91 -3.02 -4.70 -2.34
C THR A 91 -3.66 -4.91 -0.97
N SER A 92 -4.28 -3.87 -0.40
CA SER A 92 -4.94 -3.91 0.90
C SER A 92 -6.34 -4.53 0.87
N LYS A 93 -6.85 -4.89 -0.33
CA LYS A 93 -8.20 -5.44 -0.55
C LYS A 93 -9.30 -4.55 0.06
N LEU A 94 -9.20 -3.25 -0.18
CA LEU A 94 -10.21 -2.25 0.20
C LEU A 94 -11.17 -1.99 -0.98
N PRO A 95 -12.45 -1.66 -0.76
CA PRO A 95 -13.13 -1.47 0.53
C PRO A 95 -13.53 -2.79 1.16
N ARG A 96 -13.10 -3.00 2.40
CA ARG A 96 -13.43 -4.21 3.13
C ARG A 96 -14.70 -3.96 3.93
N VAL A 97 -15.82 -4.50 3.45
CA VAL A 97 -17.17 -4.19 3.98
C VAL A 97 -17.45 -4.90 5.31
N SER A 98 -16.73 -5.99 5.63
CA SER A 98 -16.77 -6.62 6.95
C SER A 98 -15.37 -6.71 7.57
N LEU A 99 -15.28 -6.27 8.83
CA LEU A 99 -14.18 -6.64 9.70
C LEU A 99 -14.24 -8.16 9.92
N PHE A 100 -13.09 -8.82 10.05
CA PHE A 100 -13.08 -10.25 10.38
C PHE A 100 -13.79 -10.47 11.73
N SER A 101 -14.48 -11.60 11.89
CA SER A 101 -15.09 -12.02 13.16
C SER A 101 -14.08 -12.03 14.33
N GLU A 102 -12.80 -12.15 13.99
CA GLU A 102 -11.65 -12.27 14.88
C GLU A 102 -11.13 -10.92 15.41
N TYR A 103 -11.68 -9.79 14.94
CA TYR A 103 -11.19 -8.45 15.25
C TYR A 103 -11.89 -7.83 16.46
N ASP A 104 -11.12 -7.46 17.48
CA ASP A 104 -11.56 -6.64 18.61
C ASP A 104 -11.17 -5.16 18.39
N GLU A 105 -12.08 -4.24 18.70
CA GLU A 105 -11.86 -2.79 18.61
C GLU A 105 -10.69 -2.32 19.49
N ARG A 106 -10.42 -3.01 20.60
CA ARG A 106 -9.32 -2.72 21.53
C ARG A 106 -7.94 -2.81 20.87
N PHE A 107 -7.81 -3.59 19.80
CA PHE A 107 -6.55 -3.73 19.07
C PHE A 107 -6.10 -2.46 18.34
N SER A 108 -7.03 -1.53 18.09
CA SER A 108 -6.70 -0.21 17.53
C SER A 108 -6.51 0.87 18.60
N VAL A 109 -6.71 0.55 19.88
CA VAL A 109 -6.67 1.53 20.98
C VAL A 109 -5.43 1.33 21.85
N ASP A 110 -5.39 0.25 22.63
CA ASP A 110 -4.39 0.06 23.69
C ASP A 110 -3.86 -1.38 23.83
N LYS A 111 -4.50 -2.37 23.19
CA LYS A 111 -4.11 -3.78 23.32
C LYS A 111 -3.42 -4.32 22.07
N PHE A 112 -2.48 -5.23 22.27
CA PHE A 112 -1.90 -6.04 21.20
C PHE A 112 -2.67 -7.37 21.09
N GLY A 113 -2.94 -7.82 19.87
CA GLY A 113 -3.67 -9.06 19.62
C GLY A 113 -2.83 -10.06 18.82
N ILE A 114 -2.82 -11.32 19.25
CA ILE A 114 -2.24 -12.44 18.50
C ILE A 114 -3.38 -13.40 18.17
N PHE A 115 -3.61 -13.64 16.89
CA PHE A 115 -4.58 -14.61 16.42
C PHE A 115 -3.83 -15.80 15.82
N VAL A 116 -4.12 -17.01 16.31
CA VAL A 116 -3.52 -18.24 15.80
C VAL A 116 -4.63 -19.11 15.22
N GLU A 117 -4.52 -19.45 13.94
CA GLU A 117 -5.37 -20.41 13.26
C GLU A 117 -4.87 -21.82 13.59
N CYS A 118 -5.65 -22.57 14.36
CA CYS A 118 -5.34 -23.92 14.81
C CYS A 118 -6.53 -24.87 14.68
N SER A 119 -6.28 -26.17 14.74
CA SER A 119 -7.34 -27.17 14.83
C SER A 119 -7.94 -27.25 16.24
N ASP A 120 -9.15 -27.81 16.36
CA ASP A 120 -9.82 -28.01 17.66
C ASP A 120 -9.00 -28.89 18.62
N GLU A 121 -8.20 -29.81 18.08
CA GLU A 121 -7.34 -30.70 18.85
C GLU A 121 -6.14 -29.96 19.47
N GLU A 122 -5.60 -28.95 18.78
CA GLU A 122 -4.44 -28.16 19.21
C GLU A 122 -4.81 -26.94 20.07
N SER A 123 -6.08 -26.54 20.05
CA SER A 123 -6.62 -25.39 20.80
C SER A 123 -6.26 -25.39 22.30
N PRO A 124 -6.36 -26.51 23.04
CA PRO A 124 -6.02 -26.53 24.47
C PRO A 124 -4.53 -26.28 24.71
N ASP A 125 -3.67 -26.88 23.89
CA ASP A 125 -2.21 -26.77 24.03
C ASP A 125 -1.74 -25.35 23.69
N ILE A 126 -2.32 -24.75 22.65
CA ILE A 126 -2.03 -23.35 22.27
C ILE A 126 -2.52 -22.39 23.35
N LYS A 127 -3.70 -22.63 23.93
CA LYS A 127 -4.20 -21.82 25.04
C LYS A 127 -3.23 -21.84 26.23
N ASN A 128 -2.81 -23.02 26.65
CA ASN A 128 -1.85 -23.17 27.75
C ASN A 128 -0.50 -22.48 27.43
N LEU A 129 -0.04 -22.59 26.19
CA LEU A 129 1.17 -21.91 25.73
C LEU A 129 1.02 -20.38 25.84
N MET A 130 -0.09 -19.81 25.37
CA MET A 130 -0.34 -18.37 25.42
C MET A 130 -0.42 -17.85 26.87
N GLU A 131 -1.10 -18.58 27.75
CA GLU A 131 -1.15 -18.25 29.18
C GLU A 131 0.25 -18.29 29.81
N SER A 132 1.08 -19.27 29.45
CA SER A 132 2.47 -19.37 29.94
C SER A 132 3.37 -18.23 29.45
N LEU A 133 3.07 -17.65 28.29
CA LEU A 133 3.79 -16.53 27.70
C LEU A 133 3.31 -15.16 28.24
N GLY A 134 2.34 -15.15 29.15
CA GLY A 134 1.84 -13.92 29.81
C GLY A 134 0.68 -13.24 29.11
N ALA A 135 -0.13 -13.97 28.32
CA ALA A 135 -1.37 -13.43 27.77
C ALA A 135 -2.34 -13.01 28.88
N GLU A 136 -2.88 -11.80 28.76
CA GLU A 136 -3.87 -11.25 29.72
C GLU A 136 -5.25 -11.90 29.55
N GLU A 137 -5.67 -12.10 28.29
CA GLU A 137 -6.94 -12.72 27.91
C GLU A 137 -6.70 -13.69 26.75
N VAL A 138 -7.33 -14.88 26.80
CA VAL A 138 -7.28 -15.87 25.71
C VAL A 138 -8.70 -16.34 25.39
N HIS A 139 -9.13 -16.10 24.15
CA HIS A 139 -10.45 -16.47 23.64
C HIS A 139 -10.30 -17.43 22.46
N SER A 140 -11.10 -18.50 22.44
CA SER A 140 -11.31 -19.34 21.27
C SER A 140 -12.45 -18.76 20.45
N VAL A 141 -12.18 -18.33 19.22
CA VAL A 141 -13.16 -17.77 18.26
C VAL A 141 -13.39 -18.75 17.14
#